data_AF-A0A945ZM47-F1
#
_entry.id   AF-A0A945ZM47-F1
#
_cell.length_a   1.000
_cell.length_b   1.000
_cell.length_c   1.000
_cell.angle_alpha   90.00
_cell.angle_beta   90.00
_cell.angle_gamma   90.00
#
_symmetry.space_group_name_H-M   'P 1'
#
loop_
_entity.id
_entity.type
_entity.pdbx_description
1 polymer ?
#
loop_
_entity_poly.entity_id
_entity_poly.type
_entity_poly.pdbx_seq_one_letter_code
_entity_poly.pdbx_strand_id
1 'polypeptide(L)'
;MSGHSVDDIKKSVKIYIGVFATLAVLTVVTVAASYLNLSNGEAFFLAMIIASVKGTLVAGYFMHLFSERTTILAVLGLTFFFLITLLFLPYITFIDHAVI
;
A
#
# COMPACT_ATOMS: atom_id res chain seq x y z
N MET A 1 -31.52 24.62 -15.16
CA MET A 1 -30.24 24.00 -15.57
C MET A 1 -29.73 23.21 -14.37
N SER A 2 -30.11 21.93 -14.25
CA SER A 2 -30.12 21.21 -12.95
C SER A 2 -29.69 19.74 -13.08
N GLY A 3 -28.74 19.44 -13.99
CA GLY A 3 -28.35 18.06 -14.33
C GLY A 3 -26.86 17.75 -14.27
N HIS A 4 -26.01 18.61 -13.68
CA HIS A 4 -24.55 18.54 -13.84
C HIS A 4 -23.78 18.30 -12.53
N SER A 5 -24.38 17.64 -11.54
CA SER A 5 -23.72 17.38 -10.24
C SER A 5 -23.84 15.92 -9.77
N VAL A 6 -24.84 15.18 -10.22
CA VAL A 6 -25.06 13.78 -9.79
C VAL A 6 -24.17 12.78 -10.53
N ASP A 7 -23.82 13.07 -11.79
CA ASP A 7 -23.03 12.15 -12.62
C ASP A 7 -21.54 12.14 -12.25
N ASP A 8 -20.99 13.30 -11.86
CA ASP A 8 -19.59 13.41 -11.42
C ASP A 8 -19.34 12.70 -10.08
N ILE A 9 -20.29 12.78 -9.14
CA ILE A 9 -20.20 12.12 -7.84
C ILE A 9 -20.27 10.60 -8.00
N LYS A 10 -21.16 10.09 -8.86
CA LYS A 10 -21.29 8.65 -9.13
C LYS A 10 -20.01 8.05 -9.71
N LYS A 11 -19.27 8.82 -10.52
CA LYS A 11 -18.03 8.37 -11.16
C LYS A 11 -16.91 8.12 -10.12
N SER A 12 -16.74 9.06 -9.18
CA SER A 12 -15.76 8.95 -8.10
C SER A 12 -16.08 7.79 -7.14
N VAL A 13 -17.35 7.60 -6.81
CA VAL A 13 -17.81 6.48 -5.95
C VAL A 13 -17.58 5.12 -6.62
N LYS A 14 -17.82 5.02 -7.93
CA LYS A 14 -17.65 3.76 -8.68
C LYS A 14 -16.19 3.32 -8.75
N ILE A 15 -15.26 4.28 -8.88
CA ILE A 15 -13.82 4.01 -8.83
C ILE A 15 -13.43 3.50 -7.44
N TYR A 16 -13.92 4.14 -6.37
CA TYR A 16 -13.61 3.77 -4.99
C TYR A 16 -14.10 2.35 -4.64
N ILE A 17 -15.33 2.02 -5.06
CA ILE A 17 -15.89 0.67 -4.92
C ILE A 17 -15.09 -0.37 -5.73
N GLY A 18 -14.67 -0.04 -6.95
CA GLY A 18 -13.85 -0.95 -7.77
C GLY A 18 -12.51 -1.27 -7.11
N VAL A 19 -11.89 -0.29 -6.46
CA VAL A 19 -10.61 -0.47 -5.75
C VAL A 19 -10.80 -1.24 -4.46
N PHE A 20 -11.86 -0.94 -3.69
CA PHE A 20 -12.21 -1.72 -2.50
C PHE A 20 -12.44 -3.20 -2.85
N ALA A 21 -13.15 -3.48 -3.94
CA ALA A 21 -13.34 -4.84 -4.44
C ALA A 21 -12.00 -5.50 -4.82
N THR A 22 -11.13 -4.76 -5.51
CA THR A 22 -9.78 -5.25 -5.88
C THR A 22 -8.94 -5.58 -4.64
N LEU A 23 -8.98 -4.73 -3.61
CA LEU A 23 -8.31 -4.97 -2.33
C LEU A 23 -8.86 -6.20 -1.60
N ALA A 24 -10.19 -6.36 -1.60
CA ALA A 24 -10.84 -7.51 -0.99
C ALA A 24 -10.39 -8.81 -1.68
N VAL A 25 -10.38 -8.83 -3.03
CA VAL A 25 -9.88 -9.97 -3.81
C VAL A 25 -8.41 -10.23 -3.51
N LEU A 26 -7.54 -9.21 -3.54
CA LEU A 26 -6.13 -9.38 -3.20
C LEU A 26 -5.94 -9.95 -1.80
N THR A 27 -6.83 -9.65 -0.86
CA THR A 27 -6.79 -10.16 0.52
C THR A 27 -7.19 -11.61 0.63
N VAL A 28 -8.26 -12.00 -0.06
CA VAL A 28 -8.64 -13.41 -0.19
C VAL A 28 -7.49 -14.21 -0.82
N VAL A 29 -6.86 -13.67 -1.86
CA VAL A 29 -5.69 -14.29 -2.51
C VAL A 29 -4.51 -14.42 -1.55
N THR A 30 -4.26 -13.43 -0.68
CA THR A 30 -3.14 -13.54 0.30
C THR A 30 -3.40 -14.62 1.33
N VAL A 31 -4.64 -14.71 1.82
CA VAL A 31 -5.04 -15.74 2.78
C VAL A 31 -5.00 -17.12 2.12
N ALA A 32 -5.49 -17.25 0.89
CA ALA A 32 -5.43 -18.50 0.12
C ALA A 32 -3.97 -18.94 -0.15
N ALA A 33 -3.11 -17.99 -0.50
CA ALA A 33 -1.68 -18.24 -0.66
C ALA A 33 -1.02 -18.70 0.65
N SER A 34 -1.46 -18.18 1.80
CA SER A 34 -0.98 -18.63 3.11
C SER A 34 -1.45 -20.04 3.49
N TYR A 35 -2.53 -20.55 2.88
CA TYR A 35 -2.98 -21.94 3.08
C TYR A 35 -2.27 -22.94 2.19
N LEU A 36 -1.70 -22.50 1.07
CA LEU A 36 -0.79 -23.30 0.28
C LEU A 36 0.53 -23.37 1.05
N ASN A 37 0.90 -24.55 1.55
CA ASN A 37 2.22 -24.83 2.16
C ASN A 37 3.33 -24.74 1.09
N LEU A 38 3.58 -23.52 0.60
CA LEU A 38 4.66 -23.21 -0.31
C LEU A 38 5.96 -23.12 0.50
N SER A 39 7.06 -23.56 -0.10
CA SER A 39 8.39 -23.46 0.50
C SER A 39 8.68 -22.02 0.95
N ASN A 40 9.33 -21.86 2.12
CA ASN A 40 9.51 -20.57 2.81
C ASN A 40 10.02 -19.42 1.91
N GLY A 41 10.85 -19.74 0.90
CA GLY A 41 11.38 -18.76 -0.05
C GLY A 41 10.35 -18.20 -1.03
N GLU A 42 9.48 -19.05 -1.59
CA GLU A 42 8.46 -18.60 -2.54
C GLU A 42 7.33 -17.84 -1.85
N ALA A 43 6.95 -18.28 -0.64
CA ALA A 43 5.97 -17.59 0.18
C ALA A 43 6.42 -16.14 0.52
N PHE A 44 7.70 -15.94 0.83
CA PHE A 44 8.25 -14.61 1.11
C PHE A 44 8.18 -13.69 -0.11
N PHE A 45 8.59 -14.19 -1.28
CA PHE A 45 8.59 -13.41 -2.51
C PHE A 45 7.16 -13.03 -2.91
N LEU A 46 6.21 -13.97 -2.80
CA LEU A 46 4.80 -13.74 -3.05
C LEU A 46 4.20 -12.73 -2.06
N ALA A 47 4.53 -12.84 -0.77
CA ALA A 47 4.08 -11.92 0.26
C ALA A 47 4.55 -10.47 0.01
N MET A 48 5.81 -10.27 -0.37
CA MET A 48 6.36 -8.96 -0.73
C MET A 48 5.63 -8.34 -1.93
N ILE A 49 5.40 -9.12 -2.99
CA ILE A 49 4.66 -8.64 -4.17
C ILE A 49 3.25 -8.23 -3.79
N ILE A 50 2.51 -9.08 -3.07
CA ILE A 50 1.13 -8.79 -2.67
C ILE A 50 1.09 -7.57 -1.75
N ALA A 51 2.04 -7.44 -0.82
CA ALA A 51 2.16 -6.29 0.06
C ALA A 51 2.41 -4.99 -0.72
N SER A 52 3.33 -4.99 -1.69
CA SER A 52 3.59 -3.83 -2.55
C SER A 52 2.35 -3.42 -3.35
N VAL A 53 1.68 -4.37 -4.00
CA VAL A 53 0.49 -4.08 -4.81
C VAL A 53 -0.65 -3.52 -3.95
N LYS A 54 -0.92 -4.14 -2.79
CA LYS A 54 -1.93 -3.60 -1.84
C LYS A 54 -1.55 -2.20 -1.36
N GLY A 55 -0.30 -1.98 -0.97
CA GLY A 55 0.19 -0.69 -0.51
C GLY A 55 0.01 0.41 -1.55
N THR A 56 0.36 0.14 -2.81
CA THR A 56 0.18 1.09 -3.91
C THR A 56 -1.29 1.38 -4.21
N LEU A 57 -2.17 0.35 -4.18
CA LEU A 57 -3.60 0.56 -4.37
C LEU A 57 -4.24 1.38 -3.25
N VAL A 58 -3.86 1.15 -1.99
CA VAL A 58 -4.32 1.96 -0.85
C VAL A 58 -3.82 3.40 -0.98
N ALA A 59 -2.51 3.60 -1.21
CA ALA A 59 -1.92 4.93 -1.32
C ALA A 59 -2.48 5.72 -2.52
N GLY A 60 -2.66 5.08 -3.68
CA GLY A 60 -3.13 5.73 -4.89
C GLY A 60 -4.62 6.09 -4.87
N TYR A 61 -5.47 5.19 -4.37
CA TYR A 61 -6.92 5.32 -4.52
C TYR A 61 -7.67 5.71 -3.24
N PHE A 62 -7.32 5.16 -2.08
CA PHE A 62 -7.98 5.54 -0.82
C PHE A 62 -7.60 6.96 -0.38
N MET A 63 -6.40 7.42 -0.77
CA MET A 63 -5.91 8.77 -0.45
C MET A 63 -6.10 9.80 -1.56
N HIS A 64 -6.94 9.53 -2.58
CA HIS A 64 -7.29 10.47 -3.66
C HIS A 64 -6.07 11.18 -4.28
N LEU A 65 -4.99 10.43 -4.46
CA LEU A 65 -3.66 10.97 -4.77
C LEU A 65 -3.56 11.49 -6.20
N PHE A 66 -4.28 10.85 -7.13
CA PHE A 66 -4.18 11.14 -8.56
C PHE A 66 -5.02 12.33 -9.01
N SER A 67 -5.97 12.80 -8.19
CA SER A 67 -6.90 13.84 -8.61
C SER A 67 -6.60 15.24 -8.07
N GLU A 68 -5.83 15.43 -6.98
CA GLU A 68 -5.72 16.80 -6.44
C GLU A 68 -4.57 17.17 -5.47
N ARG A 69 -3.86 16.27 -4.77
CA ARG A 69 -3.06 16.69 -3.58
C ARG A 69 -1.62 16.14 -3.50
N THR A 70 -0.70 16.71 -4.27
CA THR A 70 0.78 16.50 -4.18
C THR A 70 1.35 16.64 -2.77
N THR A 71 0.73 17.44 -1.91
CA THR A 71 1.14 17.62 -0.50
C THR A 71 1.06 16.31 0.31
N ILE A 72 0.08 15.45 0.06
CA ILE A 72 -0.07 14.17 0.77
C ILE A 72 1.04 13.20 0.36
N LEU A 73 1.42 13.18 -0.93
CA LEU A 73 2.58 12.43 -1.42
C LEU A 73 3.89 12.89 -0.76
N ALA A 74 4.08 14.20 -0.63
CA ALA A 74 5.27 14.76 0.00
C ALA A 74 5.37 14.37 1.48
N VAL A 75 4.27 14.47 2.24
CA VAL A 75 4.23 14.06 3.66
C VAL A 75 4.39 12.55 3.79
N LEU A 76 3.75 11.75 2.93
CA LEU A 76 3.90 10.30 2.91
C LEU A 76 5.35 9.87 2.63
N GLY A 77 5.99 10.50 1.64
CA GLY A 77 7.40 10.29 1.32
C GLY A 77 8.33 10.71 2.46
N LEU A 78 8.07 11.86 3.10
CA LEU A 78 8.83 12.32 4.26
C LEU A 78 8.70 11.35 5.44
N THR A 79 7.49 10.88 5.73
CA THR A 79 7.24 9.92 6.81
C THR A 79 7.90 8.58 6.52
N PHE A 80 7.85 8.12 5.26
CA PHE A 80 8.52 6.88 4.83
C PHE A 80 10.04 6.99 4.94
N PHE A 81 10.63 8.12 4.56
CA PHE A 81 12.06 8.39 4.74
C PHE A 81 12.45 8.36 6.22
N PHE A 82 11.65 8.98 7.09
CA PHE A 82 11.89 8.99 8.53
C PHE A 82 11.74 7.58 9.13
N LEU A 83 10.76 6.80 8.66
CA LEU A 83 10.56 5.41 9.05
C LEU A 83 11.78 4.55 8.70
N ILE A 84 12.25 4.61 7.44
CA ILE A 84 13.45 3.90 7.01
C ILE A 84 14.65 4.33 7.86
N THR A 85 14.84 5.63 8.06
CA THR A 85 15.94 6.15 8.89
C THR A 85 15.88 5.59 10.32
N LEU A 86 14.73 5.67 10.99
CA LEU A 86 14.56 5.17 12.37
C LEU A 86 14.62 3.64 12.48
N LEU A 87 14.26 2.89 11.44
CA LEU A 87 14.32 1.42 11.44
C LEU A 87 15.75 0.94 11.20
N PHE A 88 16.49 1.57 10.27
CA PHE A 88 17.84 1.17 9.93
C PHE A 88 18.91 1.68 10.91
N LEU A 89 18.73 2.84 11.56
CA LEU A 89 19.68 3.36 12.55
C LEU A 89 20.01 2.35 13.66
N PRO A 90 19.02 1.80 14.42
CA PRO A 90 19.32 0.84 15.48
C PRO A 90 19.89 -0.46 14.90
N TYR A 91 19.44 -0.89 13.74
CA TYR A 91 19.97 -2.09 13.07
C TYR A 91 21.47 -1.96 12.79
N ILE A 92 21.91 -0.81 12.26
CA ILE A 92 23.33 -0.54 12.00
C ILE A 92 24.11 -0.46 13.32
N THR A 93 23.57 0.20 14.36
CA THR A 93 24.21 0.29 15.67
C THR A 93 24.34 -1.08 16.36
N PHE A 94 23.35 -1.96 16.22
CA PHE A 94 23.43 -3.33 16.75
C PHE A 94 24.51 -4.16 16.06
N ILE A 95 24.66 -4.02 14.74
CA ILE A 95 25.73 -4.69 13.99
C ILE A 95 27.10 -4.16 14.41
N ASP A 96 27.23 -2.84 14.56
CA ASP A 96 28.47 -2.19 15.00
C ASP A 96 28.90 -2.69 16.40
N HIS A 97 27.96 -2.81 17.34
CA HIS A 97 28.24 -3.32 18.68
C HIS A 97 28.52 -4.84 18.73
N ALA A 98 28.03 -5.61 17.76
CA ALA A 98 28.29 -7.05 17.65
C ALA A 98 29.64 -7.38 16.97
N VAL A 99 30.29 -6.38 16.37
CA VAL A 99 31.56 -6.50 15.63
C VAL A 99 32.79 -6.10 16.49
N ILE A 100 32.57 -5.63 17.73
CA ILE A 100 33.60 -5.32 18.75
C ILE A 100 33.61 -6.43 19.81
#